data_AF-A0A8B6DL21-F1
#
_entry.id   AF-A0A8B6DL21-F1
#
_cell.length_a   1.000
_cell.length_b   1.000
_cell.length_c   1.000
_cell.angle_alpha   90.00
_cell.angle_beta   90.00
_cell.angle_gamma   90.00
#
_symmetry.space_group_name_H-M   'P 1'
#
loop_
_entity.id
_entity.type
_entity.pdbx_description
1 polymer ?
#
loop_
_entity_poly.entity_id
_entity_poly.type
_entity_poly.pdbx_seq_one_letter_code
_entity_poly.pdbx_strand_id
1 'polypeptide(L)'
;LTSDGNYELRIDVEDSDRNYRYAVYGSFSIGDVSTKYRFSISNYLGNAGDGMGYFNGMKFSTYDQDNDKNGRNCADSTGFKGGWWYNGCWSNIEAMVNGHYTHRNNTQQ
;
A
#
# COMPACT_ATOMS: atom_id res chain seq x y z
N LEU A 1 7.17 -17.92 -1.62
CA LEU A 1 8.16 -16.82 -1.70
C LEU A 1 8.35 -16.20 -0.33
N THR A 2 7.55 -15.23 0.12
CA THR A 2 7.77 -14.61 1.45
C THR A 2 7.50 -15.53 2.64
N SER A 3 7.00 -16.75 2.39
CA SER A 3 6.84 -17.83 3.36
C SER A 3 8.14 -18.58 3.65
N ASP A 4 9.13 -18.46 2.78
CA ASP A 4 10.27 -19.39 2.72
C ASP A 4 11.54 -18.81 3.38
N GLY A 5 11.40 -17.68 4.09
CA GLY A 5 12.50 -17.00 4.77
C GLY A 5 12.17 -15.57 5.17
N ASN A 6 13.19 -14.84 5.60
CA ASN A 6 13.08 -13.41 5.90
C ASN A 6 13.33 -12.61 4.62
N TYR A 7 12.38 -11.74 4.28
CA TYR A 7 12.46 -10.86 3.13
C TYR A 7 12.40 -9.41 3.57
N GLU A 8 13.12 -8.57 2.84
CA GLU A 8 13.04 -7.11 2.93
C GLU A 8 12.13 -6.59 1.82
N LEU A 9 11.34 -5.55 2.13
CA LEU A 9 10.60 -4.78 1.12
C LEU A 9 11.26 -3.42 0.94
N ARG A 10 11.68 -3.11 -0.28
CA ARG A 10 12.14 -1.78 -0.68
C ARG A 10 11.16 -1.15 -1.66
N ILE A 11 10.79 0.10 -1.38
CA ILE A 11 9.95 0.94 -2.22
C ILE A 11 10.76 2.17 -2.58
N ASP A 12 11.01 2.37 -3.87
CA ASP A 12 11.61 3.59 -4.42
C ASP A 12 10.50 4.41 -5.09
N VAL A 13 10.43 5.71 -4.77
CA VAL A 13 9.45 6.65 -5.33
C VAL A 13 10.16 7.86 -5.93
N GLU A 14 9.60 8.35 -7.03
CA GLU A 14 10.04 9.56 -7.71
C GLU A 14 8.81 10.44 -7.95
N ASP A 15 8.90 11.73 -7.61
CA ASP A 15 7.86 12.71 -7.94
C ASP A 15 8.10 13.36 -9.31
N SER A 16 7.15 14.19 -9.76
CA SER A 16 7.25 14.88 -11.05
C SER A 16 8.44 15.84 -11.17
N ASP A 17 8.97 16.29 -10.03
CA ASP A 17 10.10 17.21 -9.96
C ASP A 17 11.44 16.45 -9.83
N ARG A 18 11.42 15.12 -10.04
CA ARG A 18 12.56 14.20 -9.94
C ARG A 18 13.18 14.12 -8.56
N ASN A 19 12.38 14.34 -7.51
CA ASN A 19 12.84 14.04 -6.16
C ASN A 19 12.72 12.54 -5.89
N TYR A 20 13.84 11.91 -5.58
CA TYR A 20 13.92 10.49 -5.24
C TYR A 20 13.81 10.30 -3.73
N ARG A 21 12.93 9.38 -3.32
CA ARG A 21 12.82 8.92 -1.93
C ARG A 21 12.68 7.41 -1.88
N TYR A 22 13.00 6.84 -0.73
CA TYR A 22 12.89 5.40 -0.52
C TYR A 22 12.33 5.07 0.87
N ALA A 23 11.72 3.90 0.95
CA ALA A 23 11.31 3.22 2.18
C ALA A 23 11.79 1.76 2.12
N VAL A 24 12.35 1.28 3.22
CA VAL A 24 12.82 -0.09 3.42
C VAL A 24 12.16 -0.65 4.68
N TYR A 25 11.66 -1.88 4.61
CA TYR A 25 11.11 -2.62 5.74
C TYR A 25 11.92 -3.90 5.91
N GLY A 26 12.71 -3.98 6.98
CA GLY A 26 13.63 -5.10 7.23
C GLY A 26 12.96 -6.44 7.50
N SER A 27 11.64 -6.49 7.63
CA SER A 27 10.87 -7.73 7.52
C SER A 27 9.60 -7.47 6.75
N PHE A 28 9.31 -8.34 5.79
CA PHE A 28 8.14 -8.29 4.93
C PHE A 28 7.61 -9.70 4.68
N SER A 29 6.30 -9.88 4.86
CA SER A 29 5.61 -11.10 4.46
C SER A 29 4.17 -10.87 4.06
N ILE A 30 3.70 -11.71 3.14
CA ILE A 30 2.29 -11.85 2.77
C ILE A 30 1.81 -13.23 3.22
N GLY A 31 0.70 -13.25 3.95
CA GLY A 31 0.04 -14.49 4.34
C GLY A 31 -0.60 -15.23 3.15
N ASP A 32 -1.08 -16.44 3.38
CA ASP A 32 -1.77 -17.22 2.35
C ASP A 32 -3.25 -16.81 2.19
N VAL A 33 -3.97 -17.55 1.34
CA VAL A 33 -5.40 -17.36 1.09
C VAL A 33 -6.27 -17.53 2.34
N SER A 34 -5.88 -18.38 3.30
CA SER A 34 -6.63 -18.60 4.54
C SER A 34 -6.60 -17.35 5.44
N THR A 35 -5.51 -16.61 5.37
CA THR A 35 -5.34 -15.32 6.06
C THR A 35 -5.82 -14.12 5.24
N LYS A 36 -6.34 -14.35 4.03
CA LYS A 36 -6.69 -13.31 3.04
C LYS A 36 -5.49 -12.42 2.70
N TYR A 37 -4.34 -13.05 2.45
CA TYR A 37 -3.10 -12.40 2.05
C TYR A 37 -2.66 -11.29 3.00
N ARG A 38 -2.74 -11.51 4.32
CA ARG A 38 -2.41 -10.48 5.31
C ARG A 38 -1.02 -9.86 5.05
N PHE A 39 -0.95 -8.54 4.98
CA PHE A 39 0.30 -7.79 4.86
C PHE A 39 0.98 -7.64 6.21
N SER A 40 2.27 -7.96 6.29
CA SER A 40 3.06 -7.79 7.51
C SER A 40 4.39 -7.14 7.19
N ILE A 41 4.72 -6.08 7.92
CA ILE A 41 5.99 -5.36 7.82
C ILE A 41 6.50 -4.92 9.18
N SER A 42 7.82 -4.73 9.30
CA SER A 42 8.47 -4.10 10.45
C SER A 42 9.82 -3.50 10.08
N ASN A 43 10.44 -2.80 11.04
CA ASN A 43 11.79 -2.24 10.90
C ASN A 43 11.91 -1.25 9.73
N TYR A 44 11.04 -0.23 9.71
CA TYR A 44 11.08 0.83 8.72
C TYR A 44 12.40 1.62 8.78
N LEU A 45 12.97 1.91 7.63
CA LEU A 45 14.10 2.80 7.39
C LEU A 45 13.87 3.55 6.07
N GLY A 46 14.17 4.85 6.02
CA GLY A 46 14.17 5.59 4.77
C GLY A 46 13.74 7.04 4.92
N ASN A 47 13.65 7.74 3.79
CA ASN A 47 13.34 9.17 3.72
C ASN A 47 12.01 9.47 2.99
N ALA A 48 11.27 8.44 2.53
CA ALA A 48 9.94 8.61 1.94
C ALA A 48 8.83 8.87 2.98
N GLY A 49 9.07 8.50 4.24
CA GLY A 49 8.04 8.44 5.29
C GLY A 49 7.43 7.03 5.39
N ASP A 50 7.00 6.65 6.59
CA ASP A 50 6.41 5.32 6.84
C ASP A 50 4.91 5.29 6.46
N GLY A 51 4.66 5.29 5.15
CA GLY A 51 3.30 5.22 4.62
C GLY A 51 2.69 3.81 4.72
N MET A 52 3.50 2.75 4.61
CA MET A 52 2.97 1.38 4.60
C MET A 52 2.62 0.88 6.00
N GLY A 53 3.22 1.43 7.06
CA GLY A 53 2.94 1.06 8.45
C GLY A 53 1.44 1.09 8.78
N TYR A 54 0.67 1.98 8.15
CA TYR A 54 -0.79 2.06 8.32
C TYR A 54 -1.54 0.82 7.83
N PHE A 55 -1.02 0.14 6.81
CA PHE A 55 -1.62 -1.07 6.23
C PHE A 55 -1.13 -2.35 6.92
N ASN A 56 -0.18 -2.25 7.85
CA ASN A 56 0.39 -3.41 8.53
C ASN A 56 -0.69 -4.22 9.27
N GLY A 57 -0.70 -5.52 9.04
CA GLY A 57 -1.66 -6.48 9.59
C GLY A 57 -3.03 -6.50 8.89
N MET A 58 -3.26 -5.65 7.88
CA MET A 58 -4.53 -5.65 7.14
C MET A 58 -4.61 -6.81 6.15
N LYS A 59 -5.84 -7.19 5.81
CA LYS A 59 -6.15 -8.20 4.80
C LYS A 59 -6.30 -7.52 3.44
N PHE A 60 -6.08 -8.29 2.37
CA PHE A 60 -6.24 -7.76 1.02
C PHE A 60 -7.73 -7.69 0.65
N SER A 61 -8.20 -6.52 0.20
CA SER A 61 -9.56 -6.35 -0.32
C SER A 61 -9.54 -6.07 -1.82
N THR A 62 -10.59 -6.52 -2.49
CA THR A 62 -10.90 -6.27 -3.91
C THR A 62 -12.37 -5.88 -4.04
N TYR A 63 -12.80 -5.42 -5.22
CA TYR A 63 -14.19 -5.00 -5.46
C TYR A 63 -15.23 -6.10 -5.10
N ASP A 64 -14.83 -7.37 -5.21
CA ASP A 64 -15.64 -8.56 -4.95
C ASP A 64 -15.34 -9.25 -3.60
N GLN A 65 -14.35 -8.77 -2.85
CA GLN A 65 -13.96 -9.31 -1.54
C GLN A 65 -13.61 -8.17 -0.57
N ASP A 66 -14.59 -7.71 0.20
CA ASP A 66 -14.39 -6.72 1.25
C ASP A 66 -13.79 -7.38 2.51
N ASN A 67 -12.51 -7.08 2.78
CA ASN A 67 -11.79 -7.53 3.97
C ASN A 67 -11.23 -6.36 4.78
N ASP A 68 -11.69 -5.13 4.53
CA ASP A 68 -11.21 -3.94 5.23
C ASP A 68 -11.97 -3.71 6.55
N LYS A 69 -11.62 -2.66 7.31
CA LYS A 69 -12.28 -2.36 8.60
C LYS A 69 -13.34 -1.26 8.46
N ASN A 70 -13.61 -0.80 7.24
CA ASN A 70 -14.61 0.23 7.00
C ASN A 70 -16.02 -0.40 6.96
N GLY A 71 -17.05 0.44 7.08
CA GLY A 71 -18.44 0.01 6.93
C GLY A 71 -18.90 -0.10 5.47
N ARG A 72 -18.01 0.18 4.52
CA ARG A 72 -18.22 0.13 3.07
C ARG A 72 -17.00 -0.51 2.43
N ASN A 73 -17.17 -1.18 1.29
CA ASN A 73 -16.04 -1.74 0.54
C ASN A 73 -15.17 -0.62 -0.05
N CYS A 74 -13.96 -0.44 0.48
CA CYS A 74 -13.06 0.59 -0.02
C CYS A 74 -12.60 0.33 -1.44
N ALA A 75 -12.42 -0.93 -1.82
CA ALA A 75 -11.99 -1.34 -3.16
C ALA A 75 -13.09 -1.16 -4.25
N ASP A 76 -14.34 -0.91 -3.85
CA ASP A 76 -15.46 -0.60 -4.75
C ASP A 76 -15.79 0.91 -4.79
N SER A 77 -15.23 1.70 -3.85
CA SER A 77 -15.56 3.11 -3.75
C SER A 77 -14.86 3.97 -4.81
N THR A 78 -15.60 4.92 -5.39
CA THR A 78 -15.11 5.85 -6.42
C THR A 78 -13.89 6.63 -5.92
N GLY A 79 -12.70 6.29 -6.39
CA GLY A 79 -11.43 6.86 -5.94
C GLY A 79 -10.34 5.82 -5.71
N PHE A 80 -10.73 4.57 -5.45
CA PHE A 80 -9.82 3.43 -5.29
C PHE A 80 -10.09 2.44 -6.41
N LYS A 81 -9.22 2.43 -7.42
CA LYS A 81 -9.26 1.40 -8.45
C LYS A 81 -8.10 0.46 -8.21
N GLY A 82 -8.35 -0.63 -7.49
CA GLY A 82 -7.34 -1.66 -7.25
C GLY A 82 -7.62 -2.52 -6.03
N GLY A 83 -6.89 -3.62 -5.94
CA GLY A 83 -6.81 -4.40 -4.72
C GLY A 83 -5.69 -3.86 -3.81
N TRP A 84 -5.98 -3.73 -2.53
CA TRP A 84 -5.02 -3.23 -1.53
C TRP A 84 -5.31 -3.76 -0.13
N TRP A 85 -4.35 -3.58 0.77
CA TRP A 85 -4.49 -3.88 2.20
C TRP A 85 -5.17 -2.74 2.94
N TYR A 86 -6.40 -2.41 2.52
CA TYR A 86 -7.16 -1.29 3.10
C TYR A 86 -7.42 -1.50 4.60
N ASN A 87 -7.22 -0.43 5.37
CA ASN A 87 -7.66 -0.36 6.77
C ASN A 87 -8.99 0.41 6.83
N GLY A 88 -8.99 1.64 6.30
CA GLY A 88 -10.20 2.40 6.01
C GLY A 88 -10.07 3.15 4.68
N CYS A 89 -11.18 3.62 4.14
CA CYS A 89 -11.18 4.29 2.84
C CYS A 89 -10.53 5.68 2.99
N TRP A 90 -9.86 6.16 1.94
CA TRP A 90 -9.24 7.50 1.89
C TRP A 90 -8.09 7.76 2.86
N SER A 91 -7.64 6.73 3.57
CA SER A 91 -6.52 6.85 4.51
C SER A 91 -5.21 6.41 3.84
N ASN A 92 -4.17 7.23 3.96
CA ASN A 92 -2.83 6.96 3.44
C ASN A 92 -2.80 6.60 1.94
N ILE A 93 -3.62 7.30 1.15
CA ILE A 93 -3.74 7.10 -0.31
C ILE A 93 -2.42 7.31 -1.05
N GLU A 94 -1.52 8.14 -0.52
CA GLU A 94 -0.21 8.41 -1.11
C GLU A 94 0.71 7.19 -1.06
N ALA A 95 0.46 6.26 -0.14
CA ALA A 95 1.18 4.99 -0.03
C ALA A 95 0.55 3.86 -0.85
N MET A 96 -0.52 4.14 -1.61
CA MET A 96 -1.18 3.16 -2.46
C MET A 96 -0.57 3.11 -3.86
N VAL A 97 0.44 2.26 -4.07
CA VAL A 97 1.10 2.13 -5.39
C VAL A 97 0.25 1.39 -6.42
N ASN A 98 -0.81 0.69 -6.01
CA ASN A 98 -1.79 0.06 -6.91
C ASN A 98 -2.99 0.98 -7.23
N GLY A 99 -2.98 2.23 -6.77
CA GLY A 99 -4.05 3.19 -7.02
C GLY A 99 -4.07 3.72 -8.46
N HIS A 100 -5.07 4.54 -8.78
CA HIS A 100 -5.17 5.17 -10.09
C HIS A 100 -4.00 6.12 -10.32
N TYR A 101 -3.22 5.88 -11.37
CA TYR A 101 -2.12 6.75 -11.77
C TYR A 101 -2.66 8.11 -12.23
N THR A 102 -2.21 9.21 -11.60
CA THR A 102 -2.57 10.56 -12.01
C THR A 102 -1.31 11.35 -12.35
N HIS A 103 -1.20 11.85 -13.58
CA HIS A 103 -0.19 12.84 -13.92
C HIS A 103 -0.64 14.20 -13.36
N ARG A 104 0.21 14.86 -12.56
CA ARG A 104 0.06 16.30 -12.34
C ARG A 104 0.40 17.02 -13.65
N ASN A 105 -0.62 17.52 -14.34
CA ASN A 105 -0.40 18.48 -15.41
C ASN A 105 0.00 19.81 -14.76
N ASN A 106 1.30 20.14 -14.80
CA ASN A 106 1.80 21.48 -14.49
C ASN A 106 1.38 22.45 -15.61
N THR A 107 0.12 22.84 -15.63
CA THR A 107 -0.30 24.10 -16.29
C THR A 107 -0.23 25.20 -15.24
N GLN A 108 0.96 25.78 -15.08
CA GLN A 108 1.06 27.18 -14.65
C GLN A 108 1.04 28.04 -15.93
N GLN A 109 -0.04 28.80 -16.10
CA GLN A 109 -0.05 30.08 -16.81
C GLN A 109 -0.85 31.06 -15.95
#